data_AF-A0A832P5D0-F1
#
_entry.id   AF-A0A832P5D0-F1
#
_cell.length_a   1.000
_cell.length_b   1.000
_cell.length_c   1.000
_cell.angle_alpha   90.00
_cell.angle_beta   90.00
_cell.angle_gamma   90.00
#
_symmetry.space_group_name_H-M   'P 1'
#
loop_
_entity.id
_entity.type
_entity.pdbx_description
1 polymer ?
#
loop_
_entity_poly.entity_id
_entity_poly.type
_entity_poly.pdbx_seq_one_letter_code
_entity_poly.pdbx_strand_id
1 'polypeptide(L)'
;MKATIESIIRNEIRPGCIFDAHTIINYLIQNNSEVYLPEHQNNWRTEYYHSVISKMIDEFSNSLIERLDDSWSRNIHMNYTENACWRRI
;
A
#
# COMPACT_ATOMS: atom_id res chain seq x y z
N MET A 1 -10.61 -5.44 -3.00
CA MET A 1 -9.36 -4.72 -2.66
C MET A 1 -8.65 -4.07 -3.85
N LYS A 2 -8.26 -4.82 -4.88
CA LYS A 2 -7.43 -4.30 -5.98
C LYS A 2 -7.96 -3.03 -6.67
N ALA A 3 -9.24 -2.99 -7.04
CA ALA A 3 -9.85 -1.80 -7.64
C ALA A 3 -9.82 -0.57 -6.71
N THR A 4 -9.97 -0.78 -5.39
CA THR A 4 -9.85 0.28 -4.38
C THR A 4 -8.42 0.79 -4.28
N ILE A 5 -7.43 -0.11 -4.27
CA ILE A 5 -6.00 0.26 -4.29
C ILE A 5 -5.69 1.07 -5.55
N GLU A 6 -6.17 0.65 -6.71
CA GLU A 6 -6.01 1.39 -7.97
C GLU A 6 -6.60 2.80 -7.87
N SER A 7 -7.82 2.92 -7.34
CA SER A 7 -8.49 4.21 -7.14
C SER A 7 -7.68 5.13 -6.23
N ILE A 8 -7.14 4.61 -5.11
CA ILE A 8 -6.29 5.38 -4.19
C ILE A 8 -5.04 5.88 -4.92
N ILE A 9 -4.33 5.02 -5.64
CA ILE A 9 -3.12 5.41 -6.40
C ILE A 9 -3.47 6.51 -7.42
N ARG A 10 -4.59 6.39 -8.13
CA ARG A 10 -4.99 7.36 -9.17
C ARG A 10 -5.49 8.69 -8.62
N ASN A 11 -6.17 8.70 -7.49
CA ASN A 11 -6.92 9.86 -7.04
C ASN A 11 -6.26 10.58 -5.86
N GLU A 12 -5.57 9.85 -4.98
CA GLU A 12 -5.06 10.39 -3.71
C GLU A 12 -3.56 10.71 -3.74
N ILE A 13 -2.77 9.93 -4.48
CA ILE A 13 -1.31 10.06 -4.49
C ILE A 13 -0.90 10.91 -5.68
N ARG A 14 -0.30 12.09 -5.55
CA ARG A 14 0.05 12.91 -6.74
C ARG A 14 1.11 12.24 -7.65
N PRO A 15 1.07 12.41 -8.99
CA PRO A 15 2.16 11.96 -9.88
C PRO A 15 3.54 12.47 -9.44
N GLY A 16 4.55 11.61 -9.50
CA GLY A 16 5.91 11.87 -9.00
C GLY A 16 6.10 11.65 -7.50
N CYS A 17 5.04 11.49 -6.70
CA CYS A 17 5.17 11.17 -5.28
C CYS A 17 5.61 9.73 -5.06
N ILE A 18 6.41 9.55 -4.02
CA ILE A 18 6.85 8.25 -3.53
C ILE A 18 5.93 7.83 -2.39
N PHE A 19 5.51 6.57 -2.40
CA PHE A 19 4.67 5.99 -1.36
C PHE A 19 5.05 4.53 -1.14
N ASP A 20 4.52 3.97 -0.05
CA ASP A 20 4.78 2.60 0.36
C ASP A 20 3.46 1.86 0.65
N ALA A 21 3.56 0.58 1.06
CA ALA A 21 2.38 -0.22 1.37
C ALA A 21 1.59 0.37 2.56
N HIS A 22 2.28 0.93 3.55
CA HIS A 22 1.64 1.54 4.71
C HIS A 22 0.80 2.76 4.34
N THR A 23 1.22 3.54 3.34
CA THR A 23 0.44 4.65 2.80
C THR A 23 -0.92 4.16 2.31
N ILE A 24 -0.94 3.11 1.47
CA ILE A 24 -2.19 2.53 0.96
C ILE A 24 -3.03 1.92 2.08
N ILE A 25 -2.40 1.20 3.01
CA ILE A 25 -3.06 0.62 4.19
C ILE A 25 -3.75 1.71 5.02
N ASN A 26 -3.09 2.84 5.25
CA ASN A 26 -3.68 3.95 6.00
C ASN A 26 -4.91 4.52 5.28
N TYR A 27 -4.88 4.70 3.96
CA TYR A 27 -6.05 5.11 3.17
C TYR A 27 -7.20 4.09 3.25
N LEU A 28 -6.88 2.80 3.20
CA LEU A 28 -7.88 1.73 3.34
C LEU A 28 -8.52 1.74 4.73
N ILE A 29 -7.73 1.89 5.80
CA ILE A 29 -8.24 1.94 7.18
C ILE A 29 -9.12 3.18 7.39
N GLN A 30 -8.68 4.35 6.92
CA GLN A 30 -9.37 5.62 7.19
C GLN A 30 -10.63 5.80 6.35
N ASN A 31 -10.60 5.40 5.07
CA ASN A 31 -11.63 5.79 4.10
C ASN A 31 -12.39 4.61 3.47
N ASN A 32 -11.90 3.38 3.61
CA ASN A 32 -12.50 2.18 2.99
C ASN A 32 -12.46 1.00 3.97
N SER A 33 -12.75 1.26 5.25
CA SER A 33 -12.61 0.29 6.34
C SER A 33 -13.41 -0.99 6.11
N GLU A 34 -14.55 -0.90 5.43
CA GLU A 34 -15.41 -2.00 5.02
C GLU A 34 -14.78 -2.92 3.96
N VAL A 35 -13.80 -2.43 3.20
CA VAL A 35 -13.01 -3.25 2.26
C VAL A 35 -11.83 -3.90 2.99
N TYR A 36 -11.25 -3.21 3.97
CA TYR A 36 -10.07 -3.65 4.72
C TYR A 36 -10.40 -4.68 5.82
N LEU A 37 -11.45 -4.43 6.61
CA LEU A 37 -11.79 -5.20 7.80
C LEU A 37 -12.20 -6.67 7.53
N PRO A 38 -12.97 -7.00 6.48
CA PRO A 38 -13.36 -8.39 6.22
C PRO A 38 -12.16 -9.30 5.91
N GLU A 39 -11.11 -8.77 5.29
CA GLU A 39 -9.90 -9.55 5.00
C GLU A 39 -8.98 -9.66 6.23
N HIS A 40 -8.96 -8.64 7.08
CA HIS A 40 -8.23 -8.67 8.36
C HIS A 40 -8.89 -9.60 9.41
N GLN A 41 -10.19 -9.89 9.30
CA GLN A 41 -10.92 -10.79 10.21
C GLN A 41 -10.49 -12.27 10.11
N ASN A 42 -9.70 -12.66 9.11
CA ASN A 42 -9.24 -14.04 8.93
C ASN A 42 -8.09 -14.47 9.88
N ASN A 43 -7.81 -13.74 10.97
CA ASN A 43 -6.69 -14.01 11.89
C ASN A 43 -5.31 -14.05 11.23
N TRP A 44 -5.15 -13.38 10.09
CA TRP A 44 -3.84 -13.28 9.45
C TRP A 44 -2.94 -12.40 10.31
N ARG A 45 -1.67 -12.82 10.48
CA ARG A 45 -0.66 -11.94 11.08
C ARG A 45 -0.56 -10.69 10.21
N THR A 46 -0.57 -9.51 10.84
CA THR A 46 -0.52 -8.19 10.18
C THR A 46 0.55 -8.12 9.09
N GLU A 47 1.72 -8.70 9.34
CA GLU A 47 2.84 -8.80 8.38
C GLU A 47 2.46 -9.53 7.08
N TYR A 48 1.75 -10.65 7.19
CA TYR A 48 1.35 -11.44 6.03
C TYR A 48 0.33 -10.68 5.19
N TYR A 49 -0.60 -9.98 5.85
CA TYR A 49 -1.59 -9.15 5.16
C TYR A 49 -0.94 -7.94 4.46
N HIS A 50 0.02 -7.27 5.11
CA HIS A 50 0.78 -6.19 4.49
C HIS A 50 1.58 -6.68 3.27
N SER A 51 2.13 -7.89 3.32
CA SER A 51 2.81 -8.50 2.17
C SER A 51 1.85 -8.74 0.99
N VAL A 52 0.61 -9.15 1.26
CA VAL A 52 -0.40 -9.32 0.20
C VAL A 52 -0.76 -8.00 -0.46
N ILE A 53 -0.96 -6.93 0.32
CA ILE A 53 -1.20 -5.59 -0.22
C ILE A 53 0.00 -5.11 -1.06
N SER A 54 1.23 -5.31 -0.58
CA SER A 54 2.44 -4.99 -1.33
C SER A 54 2.48 -5.69 -2.69
N LYS A 55 2.15 -6.99 -2.74
CA LYS A 55 2.07 -7.75 -4.00
C LYS A 55 0.98 -7.21 -4.92
N MET A 56 -0.18 -6.83 -4.39
CA MET A 56 -1.25 -6.21 -5.19
C MET A 56 -0.83 -4.84 -5.75
N ILE A 57 -0.05 -4.05 -5.01
CA ILE A 57 0.52 -2.79 -5.49
C ILE A 57 1.50 -3.06 -6.63
N ASP A 58 2.39 -4.05 -6.47
CA ASP A 58 3.37 -4.43 -7.49
C ASP A 58 2.73 -4.81 -8.84
N GLU A 59 1.51 -5.34 -8.85
CA GLU A 59 0.77 -5.65 -10.09
C GLU A 59 0.47 -4.41 -10.96
N PHE A 60 0.56 -3.20 -10.41
CA PHE A 60 0.40 -1.95 -11.16
C PHE A 60 1.72 -1.38 -11.70
N SER A 61 2.85 -2.06 -11.45
CA SER A 61 4.15 -1.65 -11.96
C SER A 61 4.14 -1.49 -13.48
N ASN A 62 4.82 -0.46 -13.98
CA ASN A 62 4.91 -0.09 -15.39
C ASN A 62 3.59 0.39 -16.04
N SER A 63 2.51 0.52 -15.26
CA SER A 63 1.24 1.09 -15.74
C SER A 63 0.83 2.35 -14.97
N LEU A 64 0.90 2.30 -13.64
CA LEU A 64 0.56 3.43 -12.76
C LEU A 64 1.69 3.85 -11.85
N ILE A 65 2.62 2.94 -11.61
CA ILE A 65 3.70 3.12 -10.67
C ILE A 65 4.99 2.57 -11.22
N GLU A 66 6.08 3.13 -10.75
CA GLU A 66 7.44 2.67 -10.94
C GLU A 66 7.94 2.17 -9.58
N ARG A 67 8.32 0.90 -9.50
CA ARG A 67 8.92 0.37 -8.26
C ARG A 67 10.32 0.96 -8.10
N LEU A 68 10.58 1.46 -6.91
CA LEU A 68 11.91 1.90 -6.49
C LEU A 68 12.61 0.72 -5.79
N ASP A 69 13.94 0.73 -5.77
CA ASP A 69 14.75 -0.23 -5.02
C ASP A 69 14.36 -0.26 -3.52
N ASP A 70 14.90 -1.23 -2.78
CA ASP A 70 14.63 -1.39 -1.35
C ASP A 70 14.85 -0.06 -0.60
N SER A 71 13.84 0.32 0.18
CA SER A 71 13.76 1.63 0.83
C SER A 71 13.40 1.47 2.30
N TRP A 72 13.38 2.58 3.01
CA TRP A 72 13.02 2.65 4.42
C TRP A 72 11.94 3.70 4.62
N SER A 73 10.84 3.32 5.26
CA SER A 73 9.75 4.23 5.58
C SER A 73 9.18 3.94 6.97
N ARG A 74 8.37 4.87 7.48
CA ARG A 74 7.78 4.73 8.81
C ARG A 74 6.55 3.84 8.74
N ASN A 75 6.53 2.80 9.57
CA ASN A 75 5.34 2.00 9.78
C ASN A 75 4.33 2.72 10.70
N ILE A 76 3.19 2.07 10.94
CA ILE A 76 2.10 2.58 11.80
C ILE A 76 2.51 2.82 13.26
N HIS A 77 3.64 2.26 13.71
CA HIS A 77 4.20 2.44 15.04
C HIS A 77 5.32 3.49 15.08
N MET A 78 5.47 4.29 14.02
CA MET A 78 6.47 5.37 13.89
C MET A 78 7.93 4.89 13.85
N ASN A 79 8.15 3.59 13.61
CA ASN A 79 9.49 3.02 13.43
C ASN A 79 9.85 2.95 11.95
N TYR A 80 11.12 3.21 11.62
CA TYR A 80 11.62 2.97 10.27
C TYR A 80 11.84 1.46 10.07
N THR A 81 11.25 0.94 9.00
CA THR A 81 11.41 -0.46 8.59
C THR A 81 11.71 -0.51 7.10
N GLU A 82 12.50 -1.50 6.70
CA GLU A 82 12.76 -1.78 5.30
C GLU A 82 11.45 -2.18 4.59
N ASN A 83 11.17 -1.54 3.46
CA ASN A 83 10.06 -1.90 2.59
C ASN A 83 10.25 -1.45 1.15
N ALA A 84 9.44 -2.05 0.27
CA ALA A 84 9.32 -1.58 -1.09
C ALA A 84 8.61 -0.21 -1.12
N CYS A 85 9.15 0.68 -1.95
CA CYS A 85 8.52 1.95 -2.27
C CYS A 85 8.22 2.02 -3.77
N TRP A 86 7.22 2.80 -4.12
CA TRP A 86 6.84 3.04 -5.51
C TRP A 86 6.68 4.54 -5.75
N ARG A 87 7.05 4.97 -6.95
CA ARG A 87 6.76 6.31 -7.45
C ARG A 87 5.52 6.24 -8.33
N ARG A 88 4.53 7.09 -8.09
CA ARG A 88 3.40 7.23 -9.02
C ARG A 88 3.88 7.87 -10.33
N ILE A 89 3.50 7.28 -11.46
CA ILE A 89 3.73 7.81 -12.81
C ILE A 89 2.72 8.93 -13.11
#